data_AF-A0A7J8QHF2-F1
#
_entry.id   AF-A0A7J8QHF2-F1
#
_cell.length_a   1.000
_cell.length_b   1.000
_cell.length_c   1.000
_cell.angle_alpha   90.00
_cell.angle_beta   90.00
_cell.angle_gamma   90.00
#
_symmetry.space_group_name_H-M   'P 1'
#
loop_
_entity.id
_entity.type
_entity.pdbx_description
1 polymer ?
#
loop_
_entity_poly.entity_id
_entity_poly.type
_entity_poly.pdbx_seq_one_letter_code
_entity_poly.pdbx_strand_id
1 'polypeptide(L)'
;MAPPKNLITIFLLFVFTMINVCAAGRGAAVIRHNPTQAISNTCSRTRFPNHCVNSLLKFPDSFTASEQDLVHVSFNMTLQHFSDALYMTTSVSNIKMYPRVRSAFDACLELLVDSIEALSRSLSAVIHKGGSTQDVMTWLSAALTNLDTCAEGFEGVTGALKDHVVAKLNDLSQLVSNCLSIFAATGGDDFAGASGENKRLLASSPSNEEKFPKWVGRIERKLLDTPLSEIQADIIVSKDGNGTVETISEAIKKAPENSSRRIVIYVRAGRYEETNLKVGRKKMNLMFIGDGKGKTVISGGKSVFDNVTTFHTATF
;
A
#
# COMPACT_ATOMS: atom_id res chain seq x y z
N MET A 1 -30.29 55.46 34.37
CA MET A 1 -28.89 55.25 33.93
C MET A 1 -28.93 54.51 32.60
N ALA A 2 -28.81 55.23 31.48
CA ALA A 2 -28.89 54.63 30.14
C ALA A 2 -27.50 54.10 29.74
N PRO A 3 -27.38 52.91 29.12
CA PRO A 3 -26.09 52.43 28.64
C PRO A 3 -25.57 53.32 27.51
N PRO A 4 -24.24 53.50 27.38
CA PRO A 4 -23.66 54.37 26.38
C PRO A 4 -23.93 53.80 24.98
N LYS A 5 -24.75 54.51 24.21
CA LYS A 5 -25.13 54.18 22.82
C LYS A 5 -23.92 53.93 21.90
N ASN A 6 -22.75 54.45 22.27
CA ASN A 6 -21.52 54.35 21.47
C ASN A 6 -20.88 52.95 21.47
N LEU A 7 -21.13 52.11 22.48
CA LEU A 7 -20.49 50.78 22.56
C LEU A 7 -21.11 49.78 21.57
N ILE A 8 -22.42 49.88 21.34
CA ILE A 8 -23.16 49.05 20.38
C ILE A 8 -22.76 49.40 18.93
N THR A 9 -22.59 50.69 18.64
CA THR A 9 -22.17 51.15 17.31
C THR A 9 -20.74 50.72 16.98
N ILE A 10 -19.83 50.74 17.96
CA ILE A 10 -18.45 50.26 17.79
C ILE A 10 -18.43 48.74 17.58
N PHE A 11 -19.24 47.98 18.32
CA PHE A 11 -19.34 46.53 18.15
C PHE A 11 -19.90 46.15 16.76
N LEU A 12 -20.94 46.85 16.29
CA LEU A 12 -21.51 46.62 14.96
C LEU A 12 -20.52 46.97 13.83
N LEU A 13 -19.74 48.04 13.98
CA LEU A 13 -18.67 48.38 13.02
C LEU A 13 -17.55 47.33 12.98
N PHE A 14 -17.17 46.76 14.13
CA PHE A 14 -16.18 45.68 14.20
C PHE A 14 -16.68 44.36 13.60
N VAL A 15 -17.96 44.02 13.81
CA VAL A 15 -18.57 42.86 13.17
C VAL A 15 -18.67 43.05 11.66
N PHE A 16 -19.02 44.26 11.19
CA PHE A 16 -19.11 44.56 9.76
C PHE A 16 -17.75 44.56 9.05
N THR A 17 -16.68 45.02 9.72
CA THR A 17 -15.31 44.92 9.16
C THR A 17 -14.80 43.48 9.19
N MET A 18 -15.08 42.69 10.22
CA MET A 18 -14.73 41.25 10.25
C MET A 18 -15.46 40.44 9.17
N ILE A 19 -16.75 40.72 8.92
CA ILE A 19 -17.51 40.07 7.83
C ILE A 19 -16.91 40.42 6.45
N ASN A 20 -16.52 41.68 6.24
CA ASN A 20 -15.88 42.10 4.98
C ASN A 20 -14.44 41.57 4.82
N VAL A 21 -13.68 41.41 5.91
CA VAL A 21 -12.35 40.78 5.88
C VAL A 21 -12.45 39.27 5.61
N CYS A 22 -13.50 38.58 6.11
CA CYS A 22 -13.79 37.19 5.74
C CYS A 22 -14.27 37.04 4.28
N ALA A 23 -15.02 38.01 3.75
CA ALA A 23 -15.45 38.02 2.35
C ALA A 23 -14.32 38.38 1.36
N ALA A 24 -13.25 39.03 1.84
CA ALA A 24 -12.04 39.33 1.08
C ALA A 24 -10.94 38.25 1.24
N GLY A 25 -11.33 37.02 1.57
CA GLY A 25 -10.49 35.86 1.27
C GLY A 25 -10.21 35.87 -0.23
N ARG A 26 -8.98 36.21 -0.62
CA ARG A 26 -8.49 36.13 -2.01
C ARG A 26 -8.81 34.73 -2.52
N GLY A 27 -9.90 34.59 -3.26
CA GLY A 27 -10.08 33.46 -4.15
C GLY A 27 -8.91 33.54 -5.12
N ALA A 28 -7.91 32.69 -4.93
CA ALA A 28 -6.92 32.45 -5.96
C ALA A 28 -7.72 32.16 -7.23
N ALA A 29 -7.55 32.98 -8.26
CA ALA A 29 -8.19 32.75 -9.55
C ALA A 29 -7.78 31.32 -9.95
N VAL A 30 -8.74 30.39 -9.97
CA VAL A 30 -8.50 29.05 -10.49
C VAL A 30 -8.31 29.25 -11.99
N ILE A 31 -7.05 29.32 -12.44
CA ILE A 31 -6.74 29.35 -13.86
C ILE A 31 -7.21 28.00 -14.40
N ARG A 32 -8.38 28.00 -15.06
CA ARG A 32 -8.88 26.84 -15.78
C ARG A 32 -8.05 26.72 -17.05
N HIS A 33 -6.98 25.95 -16.97
CA HIS A 33 -6.23 25.54 -18.14
C HIS A 33 -7.04 24.49 -18.90
N ASN A 34 -7.11 24.62 -20.23
CA ASN A 34 -7.63 23.56 -21.08
C ASN A 34 -6.59 22.43 -21.17
N PRO A 35 -7.01 21.16 -21.18
CA PRO A 35 -6.09 20.04 -21.34
C PRO A 35 -5.39 20.11 -22.71
N THR A 36 -4.10 19.77 -22.72
CA THR A 36 -3.35 19.59 -23.97
C THR A 36 -3.87 18.34 -24.70
N GLN A 37 -3.53 18.20 -25.99
CA GLN A 37 -3.89 16.99 -26.73
C GLN A 37 -3.26 15.74 -26.09
N ALA A 38 -2.01 15.85 -25.61
CA ALA A 38 -1.32 14.78 -24.91
C ALA A 38 -2.08 14.36 -23.64
N ILE A 39 -2.48 15.31 -22.78
CA ILE A 39 -3.28 15.02 -21.58
C ILE A 39 -4.61 14.36 -21.95
N SER A 40 -5.29 14.87 -22.99
CA SER A 40 -6.58 14.33 -23.43
C SER A 40 -6.46 12.89 -23.93
N ASN A 41 -5.46 12.60 -24.77
CA ASN A 41 -5.19 11.26 -25.29
C ASN A 41 -4.82 10.30 -24.16
N THR A 42 -3.87 10.67 -23.29
CA THR A 42 -3.45 9.85 -22.16
C THR A 42 -4.62 9.54 -21.22
N CYS A 43 -5.40 10.55 -20.81
CA CYS A 43 -6.51 10.36 -19.89
C CYS A 43 -7.70 9.60 -20.49
N SER A 44 -7.89 9.64 -21.82
CA SER A 44 -8.96 8.89 -22.48
C SER A 44 -8.84 7.37 -22.32
N ARG A 45 -7.62 6.88 -22.03
CA ARG A 45 -7.32 5.45 -21.84
C ARG A 45 -7.45 5.00 -20.38
N THR A 46 -7.87 5.90 -19.49
CA THR A 46 -7.92 5.63 -18.05
C THR A 46 -9.32 5.27 -17.57
N ARG A 47 -9.40 4.60 -16.42
CA ARG A 47 -10.69 4.25 -15.80
C ARG A 47 -11.44 5.47 -15.27
N PHE A 48 -10.73 6.53 -14.88
CA PHE A 48 -11.32 7.77 -14.36
C PHE A 48 -10.82 9.00 -15.15
N PRO A 49 -11.28 9.21 -16.41
CA PRO A 49 -10.74 10.24 -17.30
C PRO A 49 -10.85 11.66 -16.74
N ASN A 50 -12.00 12.01 -16.15
CA ASN A 50 -12.20 13.35 -15.56
C ASN A 50 -11.25 13.59 -14.38
N HIS A 51 -11.03 12.57 -13.56
CA HIS A 51 -10.11 12.65 -12.43
C HIS A 51 -8.66 12.79 -12.92
N CYS A 52 -8.27 12.01 -13.94
CA CYS A 52 -6.98 12.10 -14.60
C CYS A 52 -6.70 13.50 -15.13
N VAL A 53 -7.61 14.07 -15.92
CA VAL A 53 -7.46 15.41 -16.51
C VAL A 53 -7.34 16.47 -15.41
N ASN A 54 -8.25 16.46 -14.44
CA ASN A 54 -8.26 17.45 -13.36
C ASN A 54 -7.01 17.39 -12.48
N SER A 55 -6.43 16.21 -12.31
CA SER A 55 -5.22 16.01 -11.52
C SER A 55 -3.99 16.48 -12.30
N LEU A 56 -3.85 16.08 -13.57
CA LEU A 56 -2.73 16.52 -14.41
C LEU A 56 -2.71 18.03 -14.62
N LEU A 57 -3.86 18.67 -14.83
CA LEU A 57 -3.95 20.13 -14.99
C LEU A 57 -3.48 20.92 -13.77
N LYS A 58 -3.40 20.31 -12.58
CA LYS A 58 -2.88 20.96 -11.36
C LYS A 58 -1.38 20.74 -11.17
N PHE A 59 -0.78 19.86 -11.96
CA PHE A 59 0.63 19.51 -11.85
C PHE A 59 1.46 20.37 -12.83
N PRO A 60 2.40 21.21 -12.36
CA PRO A 60 3.11 22.17 -13.21
C PRO A 60 3.83 21.56 -14.42
N ASP A 61 4.41 20.36 -14.25
CA ASP A 61 5.21 19.70 -15.28
C ASP A 61 4.37 19.01 -16.37
N SER A 62 3.04 18.97 -16.25
CA SER A 62 2.17 18.25 -17.18
C SER A 62 1.93 18.98 -18.51
N PHE A 63 2.02 20.31 -18.51
CA PHE A 63 1.63 21.14 -19.66
C PHE A 63 2.61 21.07 -20.83
N THR A 64 3.88 20.79 -20.54
CA THR A 64 4.95 20.65 -21.55
C THR A 64 5.33 19.18 -21.79
N ALA A 65 4.71 18.24 -21.07
CA ALA A 65 5.02 16.82 -21.15
C ALA A 65 4.49 16.17 -22.44
N SER A 66 5.30 15.29 -23.03
CA SER A 66 4.81 14.36 -24.06
C SER A 66 3.96 13.24 -23.46
N GLU A 67 3.27 12.44 -24.27
CA GLU A 67 2.50 11.29 -23.78
C GLU A 67 3.38 10.26 -23.03
N GLN A 68 4.65 10.11 -23.42
CA GLN A 68 5.61 9.27 -22.70
C GLN A 68 6.00 9.88 -21.35
N ASP A 69 6.24 11.20 -21.30
CA ASP A 69 6.61 11.90 -20.07
C ASP A 69 5.45 11.92 -19.07
N LEU A 70 4.21 11.92 -19.56
CA LEU A 70 3.00 11.85 -18.73
C LEU A 70 2.92 10.59 -17.88
N VAL A 71 3.60 9.50 -18.24
CA VAL A 71 3.76 8.33 -17.36
C VAL A 71 4.50 8.73 -16.08
N HIS A 72 5.67 9.35 -16.21
CA HIS A 72 6.48 9.79 -15.07
C HIS A 72 5.75 10.86 -14.25
N VAL A 73 5.10 11.82 -14.92
CA VAL A 73 4.27 12.84 -14.26
C VAL A 73 3.15 12.18 -13.45
N SER A 74 2.48 11.16 -14.00
CA SER A 74 1.41 10.42 -13.31
C SER A 74 1.91 9.74 -12.03
N PHE A 75 3.09 9.11 -12.06
CA PHE A 75 3.68 8.50 -10.86
C PHE A 75 4.05 9.55 -9.81
N ASN A 76 4.74 10.63 -10.20
CA ASN A 76 5.17 11.69 -9.28
C ASN A 76 3.97 12.37 -8.61
N MET A 77 2.97 12.74 -9.41
CA MET A 77 1.71 13.28 -8.91
C MET A 77 1.04 12.33 -7.92
N THR A 78 0.93 11.04 -8.27
CA THR A 78 0.32 10.04 -7.36
C THR A 78 1.10 9.96 -6.05
N LEU A 79 2.44 9.87 -6.09
CA LEU A 79 3.29 9.84 -4.90
C LEU A 79 3.14 11.09 -4.02
N GLN A 80 2.99 12.28 -4.61
CA GLN A 80 2.73 13.52 -3.86
C GLN A 80 1.38 13.45 -3.13
N HIS A 81 0.32 13.04 -3.81
CA HIS A 81 -0.99 12.88 -3.18
C HIS A 81 -0.98 11.85 -2.03
N PHE A 82 -0.23 10.75 -2.18
CA PHE A 82 -0.04 9.79 -1.09
C PHE A 82 0.74 10.38 0.09
N SER A 83 1.78 11.18 -0.19
CA SER A 83 2.57 11.86 0.84
C SER A 83 1.71 12.84 1.63
N ASP A 84 0.87 13.62 0.95
CA ASP A 84 -0.10 14.52 1.57
C ASP A 84 -1.13 13.76 2.41
N ALA A 85 -1.68 12.66 1.89
CA ALA A 85 -2.63 11.83 2.62
C ALA A 85 -1.98 11.21 3.87
N LEU A 86 -0.74 10.73 3.77
CA LEU A 86 -0.01 10.20 4.91
C LEU A 86 0.29 11.29 5.95
N TYR A 87 0.68 12.48 5.53
CA TYR A 87 0.90 13.61 6.43
C TYR A 87 -0.39 14.00 7.17
N MET A 88 -1.49 14.15 6.44
CA MET A 88 -2.80 14.46 7.02
C MET A 88 -3.26 13.36 7.98
N THR A 89 -3.08 12.09 7.61
CA THR A 89 -3.45 10.97 8.47
C THR A 89 -2.57 10.96 9.73
N THR A 90 -1.24 11.06 9.61
CA THR A 90 -0.35 11.07 10.79
C THR A 90 -0.58 12.26 11.72
N SER A 91 -1.03 13.42 11.22
CA SER A 91 -1.34 14.60 12.03
C SER A 91 -2.44 14.36 13.09
N VAL A 92 -3.34 13.41 12.85
CA VAL A 92 -4.44 13.07 13.77
C VAL A 92 -4.17 11.80 14.59
N SER A 93 -2.97 11.23 14.49
CA SER A 93 -2.58 9.98 15.18
C SER A 93 -2.71 10.07 16.71
N ASN A 94 -2.47 11.23 17.30
CA ASN A 94 -2.51 11.42 18.75
C ASN A 94 -3.92 11.71 19.32
N ILE A 95 -4.93 11.87 18.45
CA ILE A 95 -6.31 12.09 18.91
C ILE A 95 -6.81 10.83 19.61
N LYS A 96 -7.50 10.96 20.74
CA LYS A 96 -8.09 9.81 21.45
C LYS A 96 -9.18 9.15 20.59
N MET A 97 -9.03 7.85 20.32
CA MET A 97 -9.95 7.06 19.51
C MET A 97 -10.40 5.83 20.28
N TYR A 98 -11.61 5.33 19.99
CA TYR A 98 -12.04 4.02 20.47
C TYR A 98 -11.16 2.91 19.88
N PRO A 99 -10.96 1.77 20.58
CA PRO A 99 -10.05 0.72 20.15
C PRO A 99 -10.27 0.25 18.70
N ARG A 100 -11.53 0.05 18.28
CA ARG A 100 -11.87 -0.37 16.90
C ARG A 100 -11.49 0.67 15.84
N VAL A 101 -11.66 1.95 16.17
CA VAL A 101 -11.30 3.09 15.30
C VAL A 101 -9.79 3.24 15.25
N ARG A 102 -9.11 3.12 16.39
CA ARG A 102 -7.65 3.12 16.48
C ARG A 102 -7.05 2.03 15.60
N SER A 103 -7.56 0.80 15.70
CA SER A 103 -7.05 -0.31 14.89
C SER A 103 -7.25 -0.11 13.39
N ALA A 104 -8.40 0.45 12.98
CA ALA A 104 -8.66 0.81 11.58
C ALA A 104 -7.68 1.88 11.06
N PHE A 105 -7.46 2.88 11.89
CA PHE A 105 -6.59 3.99 11.58
C PHE A 105 -5.12 3.56 11.49
N ASP A 106 -4.63 2.78 12.44
CA ASP A 106 -3.26 2.26 12.44
C ASP A 106 -3.04 1.32 11.24
N ALA A 107 -4.02 0.46 10.92
CA ALA A 107 -3.96 -0.41 9.73
C ALA A 107 -3.86 0.44 8.45
N CYS A 108 -4.65 1.52 8.37
CA CYS A 108 -4.60 2.40 7.22
C CYS A 108 -3.25 3.09 7.05
N LEU A 109 -2.63 3.54 8.14
CA LEU A 109 -1.30 4.13 8.10
C LEU A 109 -0.27 3.14 7.56
N GLU A 110 -0.30 1.89 8.02
CA GLU A 110 0.59 0.83 7.51
C GLU A 110 0.37 0.60 6.01
N LEU A 111 -0.88 0.48 5.58
CA LEU A 111 -1.25 0.24 4.19
C LEU A 111 -0.91 1.42 3.25
N LEU A 112 -1.03 2.66 3.73
CA LEU A 112 -0.60 3.86 2.99
C LEU A 112 0.92 3.88 2.80
N VAL A 113 1.70 3.55 3.84
CA VAL A 113 3.16 3.44 3.76
C VAL A 113 3.57 2.34 2.78
N ASP A 114 2.93 1.17 2.86
CA ASP A 114 3.19 0.05 1.94
C ASP A 114 2.84 0.43 0.48
N SER A 115 1.81 1.24 0.28
CA SER A 115 1.42 1.74 -1.05
C SER A 115 2.43 2.74 -1.62
N ILE A 116 2.95 3.66 -0.78
CA ILE A 116 4.03 4.58 -1.18
C ILE A 116 5.27 3.82 -1.62
N GLU A 117 5.65 2.78 -0.89
CA GLU A 117 6.79 1.93 -1.24
C GLU A 117 6.54 1.19 -2.58
N ALA A 118 5.33 0.67 -2.81
CA ALA A 118 4.97 0.04 -4.07
C ALA A 118 5.04 1.03 -5.25
N LEU A 119 4.52 2.25 -5.07
CA LEU A 119 4.57 3.33 -6.05
C LEU A 119 6.01 3.79 -6.33
N SER A 120 6.84 3.92 -5.29
CA SER A 120 8.25 4.31 -5.40
C SER A 120 9.06 3.27 -6.17
N ARG A 121 8.88 1.98 -5.86
CA ARG A 121 9.49 0.87 -6.62
C ARG A 121 9.06 0.87 -8.08
N SER A 122 7.77 1.11 -8.31
CA SER A 122 7.21 1.23 -9.66
C SER A 122 7.88 2.34 -10.45
N LEU A 123 7.94 3.55 -9.88
CA LEU A 123 8.61 4.69 -10.51
C LEU A 123 10.10 4.41 -10.79
N SER A 124 10.81 3.82 -9.82
CA SER A 124 12.22 3.45 -9.98
C SER A 124 12.43 2.47 -11.14
N ALA A 125 11.58 1.45 -11.27
CA ALA A 125 11.63 0.51 -12.40
C ALA A 125 11.36 1.18 -13.74
N VAL A 126 10.43 2.13 -13.81
CA VAL A 126 10.11 2.90 -15.03
C VAL A 126 11.29 3.80 -15.42
N ILE A 127 11.91 4.50 -14.46
CA ILE A 127 13.06 5.39 -14.72
C ILE A 127 14.30 4.60 -15.16
N HIS A 128 14.65 3.54 -14.43
CA HIS A 128 15.89 2.79 -14.65
C HIS A 128 15.74 1.66 -15.68
N LYS A 129 14.54 1.45 -16.23
CA LYS A 129 14.19 0.31 -17.10
C LYS A 129 14.61 -1.05 -16.51
N GLY A 130 14.64 -1.13 -15.18
CA GLY A 130 15.22 -2.26 -14.43
C GLY A 130 14.21 -3.30 -13.96
N GLY A 131 12.91 -3.06 -14.15
CA GLY A 131 11.83 -3.98 -13.76
C GLY A 131 10.97 -4.39 -14.96
N SER A 132 10.34 -5.57 -14.86
CA SER A 132 9.37 -6.02 -15.87
C SER A 132 8.12 -5.13 -15.84
N THR A 133 7.46 -4.93 -16.98
CA THR A 133 6.11 -4.34 -17.04
C THR A 133 5.18 -5.03 -16.04
N GLN A 134 5.29 -6.35 -15.91
CA GLN A 134 4.50 -7.14 -14.98
C GLN A 134 4.76 -6.76 -13.51
N ASP A 135 6.00 -6.42 -13.13
CA ASP A 135 6.34 -6.04 -11.77
C ASP A 135 5.71 -4.70 -11.40
N VAL A 136 5.80 -3.72 -12.30
CA VAL A 136 5.19 -2.40 -12.13
C VAL A 136 3.67 -2.52 -12.01
N MET A 137 3.03 -3.30 -12.89
CA MET A 137 1.59 -3.59 -12.81
C MET A 137 1.22 -4.26 -11.49
N THR A 138 2.05 -5.18 -11.01
CA THR A 138 1.83 -5.89 -9.74
C THR A 138 1.92 -4.95 -8.54
N TRP A 139 2.92 -4.07 -8.48
CA TRP A 139 3.08 -3.12 -7.39
C TRP A 139 1.99 -2.04 -7.38
N LEU A 140 1.59 -1.52 -8.53
CA LEU A 140 0.46 -0.61 -8.65
C LEU A 140 -0.86 -1.27 -8.24
N SER A 141 -1.08 -2.52 -8.64
CA SER A 141 -2.25 -3.29 -8.21
C SER A 141 -2.24 -3.55 -6.71
N ALA A 142 -1.07 -3.84 -6.13
CA ALA A 142 -0.93 -3.99 -4.68
C ALA A 142 -1.26 -2.68 -3.93
N ALA A 143 -0.88 -1.51 -4.47
CA ALA A 143 -1.25 -0.23 -3.91
C ALA A 143 -2.78 0.01 -3.93
N LEU A 144 -3.48 -0.42 -5.00
CA LEU A 144 -4.95 -0.40 -5.02
C LEU A 144 -5.54 -1.31 -3.94
N THR A 145 -5.08 -2.56 -3.85
CA THR A 145 -5.53 -3.50 -2.82
C THR A 145 -5.31 -2.97 -1.40
N ASN A 146 -4.20 -2.28 -1.16
CA ASN A 146 -3.92 -1.67 0.14
C ASN A 146 -4.91 -0.56 0.48
N LEU A 147 -5.27 0.29 -0.49
CA LEU A 147 -6.28 1.34 -0.29
C LEU A 147 -7.67 0.74 0.00
N ASP A 148 -8.06 -0.30 -0.73
CA ASP A 148 -9.33 -1.01 -0.51
C ASP A 148 -9.33 -1.66 0.88
N THR A 149 -8.25 -2.35 1.26
CA THR A 149 -8.10 -2.95 2.59
C THR A 149 -8.15 -1.90 3.71
N CYS A 150 -7.58 -0.71 3.49
CA CYS A 150 -7.69 0.38 4.46
C CYS A 150 -9.17 0.81 4.60
N ALA A 151 -9.87 1.01 3.48
CA ALA A 151 -11.27 1.43 3.50
C ALA A 151 -12.16 0.40 4.21
N GLU A 152 -11.98 -0.90 3.91
CA GLU A 152 -12.63 -2.02 4.59
C GLU A 152 -12.37 -2.01 6.11
N GLY A 153 -11.17 -1.58 6.53
CA GLY A 153 -10.83 -1.41 7.93
C GLY A 153 -11.80 -0.51 8.71
N PHE A 154 -12.45 0.44 8.04
CA PHE A 154 -13.45 1.35 8.61
C PHE A 154 -14.92 0.91 8.42
N GLU A 155 -15.17 -0.27 7.88
CA GLU A 155 -16.52 -0.84 7.87
C GLU A 155 -17.06 -1.06 9.29
N GLY A 156 -18.36 -0.80 9.48
CA GLY A 156 -18.99 -0.82 10.80
C GLY A 156 -18.59 0.31 11.76
N VAL A 157 -17.62 1.16 11.39
CA VAL A 157 -17.26 2.38 12.14
C VAL A 157 -18.09 3.56 11.65
N THR A 158 -18.43 4.48 12.54
CA THR A 158 -19.15 5.74 12.23
C THR A 158 -18.36 6.95 12.71
N GLY A 159 -18.42 8.06 11.99
CA GLY A 159 -17.92 9.37 12.44
C GLY A 159 -17.11 10.11 11.38
N ALA A 160 -16.95 11.42 11.57
CA ALA A 160 -16.32 12.31 10.59
C ALA A 160 -14.89 11.92 10.20
N LEU A 161 -14.13 11.30 11.11
CA LEU A 161 -12.79 10.80 10.82
C LEU A 161 -12.82 9.72 9.72
N LYS A 162 -13.74 8.75 9.83
CA LYS A 162 -13.93 7.73 8.81
C LYS A 162 -14.28 8.39 7.48
N ASP A 163 -15.29 9.26 7.47
CA ASP A 163 -15.80 9.84 6.23
C ASP A 163 -14.70 10.62 5.50
N HIS A 164 -13.89 11.36 6.26
CA HIS A 164 -12.73 12.07 5.73
C HIS A 164 -11.66 11.12 5.16
N VAL A 165 -11.28 10.08 5.92
CA VAL A 165 -10.25 9.12 5.50
C VAL A 165 -10.72 8.35 4.26
N VAL A 166 -11.92 7.78 4.27
CA VAL A 166 -12.46 7.00 3.14
C VAL A 166 -12.62 7.85 1.88
N ALA A 167 -13.07 9.10 2.01
CA ALA A 167 -13.13 10.01 0.86
C ALA A 167 -11.74 10.27 0.25
N LYS A 168 -10.70 10.41 1.09
CA LYS A 168 -9.32 10.53 0.62
C LYS A 168 -8.78 9.26 -0.01
N LEU A 169 -9.08 8.09 0.53
CA LEU A 169 -8.68 6.81 -0.08
C LEU A 169 -9.31 6.62 -1.46
N ASN A 170 -10.56 7.01 -1.65
CA ASN A 170 -11.22 6.93 -2.96
C ASN A 170 -10.53 7.82 -4.00
N ASP A 171 -10.12 9.04 -3.61
CA ASP A 171 -9.34 9.94 -4.46
C ASP A 171 -7.98 9.32 -4.86
N LEU A 172 -7.27 8.74 -3.89
CA LEU A 172 -6.01 8.03 -4.13
C LEU A 172 -6.20 6.79 -5.02
N SER A 173 -7.27 6.02 -4.82
CA SER A 173 -7.54 4.80 -5.59
C SER A 173 -7.78 5.15 -7.07
N GLN A 174 -8.49 6.25 -7.34
CA GLN A 174 -8.66 6.75 -8.69
C GLN A 174 -7.33 7.20 -9.32
N LEU A 175 -6.45 7.86 -8.56
CA LEU A 175 -5.10 8.23 -9.04
C LEU A 175 -4.26 7.00 -9.37
N VAL A 176 -4.17 6.01 -8.48
CA VAL A 176 -3.41 4.78 -8.74
C VAL A 176 -4.00 4.02 -9.93
N SER A 177 -5.32 3.93 -10.03
CA SER A 177 -6.00 3.26 -11.15
C SER A 177 -5.71 3.95 -12.48
N ASN A 178 -5.68 5.29 -12.50
CA ASN A 178 -5.31 6.05 -13.68
C ASN A 178 -3.82 5.86 -14.01
N CYS A 179 -2.94 5.93 -13.01
CA CYS A 179 -1.51 5.69 -13.17
C CYS A 179 -1.22 4.29 -13.75
N LEU A 180 -1.91 3.27 -13.25
CA LEU A 180 -1.87 1.91 -13.78
C LEU A 180 -2.30 1.84 -15.25
N SER A 181 -3.41 2.51 -15.58
CA SER A 181 -3.94 2.52 -16.96
C SER A 181 -2.98 3.24 -17.91
N ILE A 182 -2.41 4.36 -17.49
CA ILE A 182 -1.42 5.14 -18.25
C ILE A 182 -0.14 4.32 -18.47
N PHE A 183 0.36 3.64 -17.44
CA PHE A 183 1.54 2.79 -17.57
C PHE A 183 1.27 1.58 -18.48
N ALA A 184 0.17 0.86 -18.27
CA ALA A 184 -0.22 -0.27 -19.10
C ALA A 184 -0.37 0.11 -20.58
N ALA A 185 -0.83 1.34 -20.83
CA ALA A 185 -0.96 1.91 -22.17
C ALA A 185 0.38 2.12 -22.91
N THR A 186 1.51 2.17 -22.20
CA THR A 186 2.86 2.33 -22.75
C THR A 186 3.66 1.02 -22.87
N GLY A 187 3.31 0.00 -22.09
CA GLY A 187 3.95 -1.32 -22.09
C GLY A 187 3.45 -2.23 -23.20
N GLY A 188 3.53 -1.75 -24.46
CA GLY A 188 3.00 -2.34 -25.69
C GLY A 188 2.66 -3.83 -25.68
N ASP A 189 1.43 -4.14 -26.09
CA ASP A 189 0.96 -5.41 -26.68
C ASP A 189 1.22 -6.75 -25.96
N ASP A 190 1.67 -6.79 -24.71
CA ASP A 190 1.69 -8.07 -23.97
C ASP A 190 0.27 -8.52 -23.54
N PHE A 191 -0.75 -7.66 -23.70
CA PHE A 191 -2.16 -7.98 -23.39
C PHE A 191 -3.15 -7.66 -24.52
N ALA A 192 -2.68 -7.16 -25.67
CA ALA A 192 -3.53 -6.94 -26.84
C ALA A 192 -3.44 -8.15 -27.78
N GLY A 193 -4.13 -9.25 -27.44
CA GLY A 193 -4.02 -10.48 -28.23
C GLY A 193 -4.85 -11.68 -27.81
N ALA A 194 -6.02 -11.50 -27.19
CA ALA A 194 -7.05 -12.55 -27.13
C ALA A 194 -7.90 -12.59 -28.43
N SER A 195 -7.27 -12.35 -29.59
CA SER A 195 -7.91 -12.50 -30.89
C SER A 195 -6.89 -12.91 -31.95
N GLY A 196 -6.92 -14.20 -32.29
CA GLY A 196 -6.65 -14.68 -33.64
C GLY A 196 -5.21 -14.64 -34.13
N GLU A 197 -4.33 -15.43 -33.53
CA GLU A 197 -3.29 -16.16 -34.25
C GLU A 197 -2.81 -17.32 -33.36
N ASN A 198 -2.58 -18.49 -33.97
CA ASN A 198 -2.19 -19.74 -33.31
C ASN A 198 -0.76 -19.65 -32.73
N LYS A 199 -0.50 -18.72 -31.82
CA LYS A 199 0.53 -18.92 -30.82
C LYS A 199 -0.09 -19.86 -29.81
N ARG A 200 0.26 -21.14 -29.91
CA ARG A 200 0.17 -22.09 -28.81
C ARG A 200 0.61 -21.35 -27.56
N LEU A 201 -0.36 -20.91 -26.76
CA LEU A 201 -0.15 -20.67 -25.34
C LEU A 201 0.49 -21.96 -24.86
N LEU A 202 1.79 -21.93 -24.61
CA LEU A 202 2.41 -22.92 -23.74
C LEU A 202 1.94 -22.60 -22.31
N ALA A 203 0.62 -22.63 -22.10
CA ALA A 203 0.08 -23.49 -21.08
C ALA A 203 0.66 -24.87 -21.39
N SER A 204 1.89 -25.09 -20.92
CA SER A 204 2.36 -26.42 -20.65
C SER A 204 1.26 -27.01 -19.79
N SER A 205 0.42 -27.86 -20.40
CA SER A 205 -0.26 -28.92 -19.70
C SER A 205 0.71 -29.39 -18.62
N PRO A 206 0.29 -29.54 -17.35
CA PRO A 206 1.18 -30.09 -16.36
C PRO A 206 1.63 -31.43 -16.94
N SER A 207 2.88 -31.50 -17.40
CA SER A 207 3.55 -32.78 -17.42
C SER A 207 3.45 -33.25 -15.98
N ASN A 208 3.00 -34.48 -15.79
CA ASN A 208 2.71 -35.06 -14.47
C ASN A 208 3.97 -35.19 -13.57
N GLU A 209 5.00 -34.37 -13.77
CA GLU A 209 6.34 -34.47 -13.17
C GLU A 209 6.92 -33.13 -12.66
N GLU A 210 6.35 -31.95 -12.93
CA GLU A 210 6.87 -30.72 -12.31
C GLU A 210 6.37 -30.58 -10.86
N LYS A 211 7.13 -31.17 -9.92
CA LYS A 211 6.90 -31.09 -8.46
C LYS A 211 6.77 -29.66 -7.92
N PHE A 212 7.33 -28.66 -8.59
CA PHE A 212 7.34 -27.26 -8.16
C PHE A 212 6.96 -26.28 -9.28
N PRO A 213 6.21 -25.19 -8.97
CA PRO A 213 5.90 -24.14 -9.93
C PRO A 213 7.13 -23.46 -10.56
N LYS A 214 7.00 -22.95 -11.79
CA LYS A 214 8.08 -22.25 -12.53
C LYS A 214 8.68 -21.04 -11.81
N TRP A 215 7.89 -20.34 -10.98
CA TRP A 215 8.37 -19.20 -10.20
C TRP A 215 9.27 -19.60 -9.02
N VAL A 216 9.24 -20.86 -8.60
CA VAL A 216 10.17 -21.38 -7.58
C VAL A 216 11.52 -21.65 -8.27
N GLY A 217 12.54 -20.87 -7.90
CA GLY A 217 13.88 -20.97 -8.46
C GLY A 217 14.58 -22.29 -8.16
N ARG A 218 15.66 -22.59 -8.88
CA ARG A 218 16.41 -23.85 -8.75
C ARG A 218 17.00 -24.06 -7.35
N ILE A 219 17.46 -22.98 -6.71
CA ILE A 219 18.06 -23.02 -5.37
C ILE A 219 16.99 -23.37 -4.34
N GLU A 220 15.80 -22.74 -4.44
CA GLU A 220 14.65 -22.99 -3.58
C GLU A 220 14.18 -24.43 -3.71
N ARG A 221 14.02 -24.94 -4.93
CA ARG A 221 13.64 -26.35 -5.17
C ARG A 221 14.62 -27.32 -4.52
N LYS A 222 15.93 -27.10 -4.71
CA LYS A 222 16.97 -27.94 -4.09
C LYS A 222 16.86 -27.92 -2.57
N LEU A 223 16.65 -26.75 -1.96
CA LEU A 223 16.50 -26.63 -0.51
C LEU A 223 15.22 -27.31 0.00
N LEU A 224 14.11 -27.22 -0.73
CA LEU A 224 12.85 -27.89 -0.38
C LEU A 224 12.92 -29.42 -0.51
N ASP A 225 13.82 -29.94 -1.36
CA ASP A 225 14.07 -31.37 -1.51
C ASP A 225 15.13 -31.92 -0.54
N THR A 226 15.87 -31.04 0.15
CA THR A 226 16.96 -31.44 1.06
C THR A 226 16.38 -31.97 2.39
N PRO A 227 16.85 -33.12 2.92
CA PRO A 227 16.43 -33.61 4.22
C PRO A 227 16.70 -32.59 5.34
N LEU A 228 15.81 -32.52 6.33
CA LEU A 228 15.93 -31.57 7.45
C LEU A 228 17.26 -31.69 8.22
N SER A 229 17.87 -32.88 8.27
CA SER A 229 19.15 -33.13 8.93
C SER A 229 20.35 -32.45 8.26
N GLU A 230 20.23 -32.11 6.97
CA GLU A 230 21.30 -31.48 6.18
C GLU A 230 21.16 -29.96 6.12
N ILE A 231 20.00 -29.42 6.52
CA ILE A 231 19.76 -27.98 6.50
C ILE A 231 20.32 -27.35 7.79
N GLN A 232 21.33 -26.49 7.62
CA GLN A 232 21.89 -25.72 8.72
C GLN A 232 20.95 -24.55 9.08
N ALA A 233 20.44 -24.54 10.31
CA ALA A 233 19.65 -23.45 10.84
C ALA A 233 20.53 -22.29 11.31
N ASP A 234 20.13 -21.05 10.96
CA ASP A 234 20.76 -19.83 11.49
C ASP A 234 20.22 -19.49 12.89
N ILE A 235 18.93 -19.73 13.11
CA ILE A 235 18.22 -19.40 14.35
C ILE A 235 17.34 -20.59 14.72
N ILE A 236 17.47 -21.08 15.95
CA ILE A 236 16.66 -22.16 16.49
C ILE A 236 15.65 -21.60 17.49
N VAL A 237 14.37 -21.87 17.27
CA VAL A 237 13.28 -21.48 18.17
C VAL A 237 12.86 -22.70 18.99
N SER A 238 12.94 -22.61 20.32
CA SER A 238 12.65 -23.71 21.23
C SER A 238 12.02 -23.18 22.52
N LYS A 239 10.83 -23.64 22.87
CA LYS A 239 10.18 -23.26 24.13
C LYS A 239 10.93 -23.72 25.37
N ASP A 240 11.58 -24.87 25.28
CA ASP A 240 12.29 -25.48 26.41
C ASP A 240 13.65 -24.82 26.71
N GLY A 241 13.92 -23.64 26.13
CA GLY A 241 15.19 -22.90 26.31
C GLY A 241 16.41 -23.50 25.62
N ASN A 242 16.33 -24.71 25.08
CA ASN A 242 17.43 -25.39 24.37
C ASN A 242 17.64 -24.91 22.91
N GLY A 243 17.30 -23.66 22.63
CA GLY A 243 17.38 -23.02 21.31
C GLY A 243 18.09 -21.67 21.37
N THR A 244 18.11 -20.95 20.25
CA THR A 244 18.64 -19.59 20.17
C THR A 244 17.69 -18.56 20.80
N VAL A 245 16.37 -18.77 20.65
CA VAL A 245 15.29 -17.92 21.16
C VAL A 245 14.07 -18.78 21.51
N GLU A 246 13.14 -18.24 22.30
CA GLU A 246 11.95 -18.96 22.74
C GLU A 246 10.74 -18.74 21.82
N THR A 247 10.67 -17.56 21.19
CA THR A 247 9.53 -17.15 20.33
C THR A 247 9.95 -16.94 18.88
N ILE A 248 8.99 -17.12 17.98
CA ILE A 248 9.16 -16.92 16.53
C ILE A 248 9.28 -15.42 16.24
N SER A 249 8.53 -14.59 16.99
CA SER A 249 8.63 -13.13 16.89
C SER A 249 10.05 -12.62 17.19
N GLU A 250 10.73 -13.20 18.19
CA GLU A 250 12.14 -12.88 18.48
C GLU A 250 13.08 -13.36 17.37
N ALA A 251 12.83 -14.54 16.80
CA ALA A 251 13.63 -15.06 15.70
C ALA A 251 13.59 -14.12 14.49
N ILE A 252 12.40 -13.62 14.13
CA ILE A 252 12.20 -12.63 13.07
C ILE A 252 12.94 -11.33 13.41
N LYS A 253 12.81 -10.85 14.66
CA LYS A 253 13.52 -9.62 15.10
C LYS A 253 15.03 -9.77 15.00
N LYS A 254 15.58 -10.94 15.34
CA LYS A 254 17.03 -11.23 15.30
C LYS A 254 17.58 -11.38 13.88
N ALA A 255 16.78 -11.78 12.91
CA ALA A 255 17.21 -11.86 11.52
C ALA A 255 17.60 -10.46 10.97
N PRO A 256 18.66 -10.32 10.16
CA PRO A 256 19.05 -9.03 9.58
C PRO A 256 17.96 -8.46 8.66
N GLU A 257 17.84 -7.13 8.62
CA GLU A 257 16.99 -6.43 7.66
C GLU A 257 17.65 -6.40 6.27
N ASN A 258 16.83 -6.49 5.21
CA ASN A 258 17.22 -6.46 3.80
C ASN A 258 18.35 -7.44 3.43
N SER A 259 18.35 -8.62 4.05
CA SER A 259 19.38 -9.62 3.81
C SER A 259 19.30 -10.17 2.38
N SER A 260 20.44 -10.17 1.66
CA SER A 260 20.57 -10.84 0.37
C SER A 260 20.73 -12.36 0.51
N ARG A 261 21.20 -12.83 1.67
CA ARG A 261 21.30 -14.26 1.98
C ARG A 261 19.99 -14.77 2.58
N ARG A 262 19.71 -16.05 2.38
CA ARG A 262 18.62 -16.73 3.07
C ARG A 262 18.96 -16.90 4.55
N ILE A 263 18.00 -16.61 5.41
CA ILE A 263 18.07 -16.86 6.86
C ILE A 263 17.12 -18.01 7.18
N VAL A 264 17.66 -19.11 7.69
CA VAL A 264 16.89 -20.31 8.03
C VAL A 264 16.53 -20.28 9.52
N ILE A 265 15.23 -20.14 9.80
CA ILE A 265 14.65 -20.19 11.14
C ILE A 265 14.05 -21.57 11.34
N TYR A 266 14.65 -22.37 12.21
CA TYR A 266 14.16 -23.70 12.57
C TYR A 266 13.36 -23.64 13.87
N VAL A 267 12.11 -24.04 13.80
CA VAL A 267 11.14 -24.03 14.89
C VAL A 267 10.92 -25.46 15.34
N ARG A 268 11.38 -25.79 16.55
CA ARG A 268 11.25 -27.16 17.10
C ARG A 268 9.78 -27.55 17.31
N ALA A 269 9.56 -28.82 17.61
CA ALA A 269 8.25 -29.34 17.98
C ALA A 269 7.71 -28.59 19.21
N GLY A 270 6.44 -28.22 19.15
CA GLY A 270 5.79 -27.40 20.17
C GLY A 270 4.64 -26.58 19.59
N ARG A 271 3.74 -26.13 20.47
CA ARG A 271 2.65 -25.22 20.12
C ARG A 271 3.04 -23.79 20.48
N TYR A 272 3.43 -22.98 19.51
CA TYR A 272 3.83 -21.58 19.67
C TYR A 272 2.60 -20.68 19.53
N GLU A 273 2.20 -20.07 20.64
CA GLU A 273 1.08 -19.13 20.67
C GLU A 273 1.62 -17.72 20.59
N GLU A 274 1.48 -17.09 19.44
CA GLU A 274 2.04 -15.78 19.13
C GLU A 274 0.92 -14.75 19.01
N THR A 275 0.93 -13.74 19.89
CA THR A 275 -0.15 -12.74 19.94
C THR A 275 -0.19 -11.84 18.71
N ASN A 276 0.97 -11.51 18.13
CA ASN A 276 1.09 -10.66 16.95
C ASN A 276 2.34 -11.00 16.13
N LEU A 277 2.33 -12.17 15.48
CA LEU A 277 3.44 -12.60 14.64
C LEU A 277 3.35 -11.92 13.27
N LYS A 278 4.20 -10.91 13.07
CA LYS A 278 4.32 -10.15 11.82
C LYS A 278 5.72 -10.29 11.27
N VAL A 279 5.82 -10.75 10.02
CA VAL A 279 7.07 -10.66 9.25
C VAL A 279 7.12 -9.26 8.65
N GLY A 280 7.95 -8.39 9.23
CA GLY A 280 8.12 -7.03 8.71
C GLY A 280 8.65 -7.04 7.27
N ARG A 281 8.22 -6.08 6.44
CA ARG A 281 8.56 -6.03 5.00
C ARG A 281 10.06 -6.00 4.71
N LYS A 282 10.85 -5.43 5.64
CA LYS A 282 12.32 -5.39 5.58
C LYS A 282 12.98 -6.74 5.90
N LYS A 283 12.25 -7.70 6.47
CA LYS A 283 12.76 -9.04 6.78
C LYS A 283 12.67 -9.93 5.54
N MET A 284 13.58 -9.67 4.60
CA MET A 284 13.64 -10.39 3.33
C MET A 284 14.34 -11.75 3.47
N ASN A 285 14.03 -12.68 2.56
CA ASN A 285 14.70 -13.97 2.42
C ASN A 285 14.69 -14.86 3.68
N LEU A 286 13.62 -14.81 4.48
CA LEU A 286 13.42 -15.76 5.58
C LEU A 286 12.88 -17.10 5.08
N MET A 287 13.35 -18.19 5.68
CA MET A 287 12.82 -19.54 5.50
C MET A 287 12.48 -20.11 6.88
N PHE A 288 11.24 -20.56 7.06
CA PHE A 288 10.80 -21.23 8.29
C PHE A 288 10.75 -22.73 8.07
N ILE A 289 11.31 -23.48 9.01
CA ILE A 289 11.35 -24.95 9.00
C ILE A 289 10.80 -25.46 10.32
N GLY A 290 9.91 -26.44 10.29
CA GLY A 290 9.40 -27.10 11.48
C GLY A 290 9.71 -28.59 11.50
N ASP A 291 9.52 -29.24 12.65
CA ASP A 291 9.72 -30.70 12.84
C ASP A 291 8.69 -31.58 12.11
N GLY A 292 7.69 -30.94 11.50
CA GLY A 292 6.70 -31.57 10.66
C GLY A 292 5.28 -31.17 11.03
N LYS A 293 4.36 -31.54 10.14
CA LYS A 293 2.92 -31.29 10.31
C LYS A 293 2.43 -31.88 11.63
N GLY A 294 1.78 -31.05 12.45
CA GLY A 294 1.21 -31.46 13.74
C GLY A 294 2.21 -31.56 14.89
N LYS A 295 3.53 -31.45 14.63
CA LYS A 295 4.57 -31.39 15.67
C LYS A 295 4.91 -29.95 16.02
N THR A 296 5.18 -29.15 15.00
CA THR A 296 5.36 -27.70 15.14
C THR A 296 4.05 -27.02 14.75
N VAL A 297 3.40 -26.38 15.72
CA VAL A 297 2.13 -25.70 15.53
C VAL A 297 2.30 -24.23 15.91
N ILE A 298 2.02 -23.33 14.98
CA ILE A 298 1.97 -21.90 15.20
C ILE A 298 0.50 -21.53 15.31
N SER A 299 0.12 -20.74 16.30
CA SER A 299 -1.26 -20.34 16.56
C SER A 299 -1.32 -18.91 17.10
N GLY A 300 -2.38 -18.18 16.80
CA GLY A 300 -2.70 -16.87 17.34
C GLY A 300 -4.20 -16.71 17.55
N GLY A 301 -4.59 -16.11 18.68
CA GLY A 301 -6.00 -15.98 19.07
C GLY A 301 -6.67 -14.66 18.69
N LYS A 302 -5.91 -13.71 18.11
CA LYS A 302 -6.37 -12.34 17.91
C LYS A 302 -7.39 -12.25 16.78
N SER A 303 -8.58 -11.75 17.07
CA SER A 303 -9.72 -11.74 16.15
C SER A 303 -10.45 -10.39 16.14
N VAL A 304 -11.39 -10.20 15.21
CA VAL A 304 -12.23 -8.99 15.15
C VAL A 304 -13.02 -8.76 16.45
N PHE A 305 -13.32 -9.82 17.20
CA PHE A 305 -13.95 -9.73 18.53
C PHE A 305 -13.13 -8.88 19.52
N ASP A 306 -11.82 -8.80 19.34
CA ASP A 306 -10.90 -8.00 20.16
C ASP A 306 -10.84 -6.52 19.75
N ASN A 307 -11.85 -6.03 19.03
CA ASN A 307 -11.92 -4.66 18.48
C ASN A 307 -10.75 -4.31 17.56
N VAL A 308 -10.29 -5.26 16.74
CA VAL A 308 -9.27 -5.02 15.71
C VAL A 308 -9.82 -5.21 14.30
N THR A 309 -9.15 -4.65 13.30
CA THR A 309 -9.44 -4.91 11.88
C THR A 309 -9.05 -6.33 11.50
N THR A 310 -9.68 -6.87 10.44
CA THR A 310 -9.26 -8.11 9.78
C THR A 310 -7.78 -8.10 9.39
N PHE A 311 -7.25 -6.95 8.96
CA PHE A 311 -5.82 -6.79 8.66
C PHE A 311 -4.91 -7.03 9.88
N HIS A 312 -5.41 -6.78 11.09
CA HIS A 312 -4.67 -6.94 12.36
C HIS A 312 -5.03 -8.20 13.14
N THR A 313 -5.83 -9.12 12.57
CA THR A 313 -6.08 -10.44 13.17
C THR A 313 -4.91 -11.38 12.97
N ALA A 314 -4.84 -12.44 13.77
CA ALA A 314 -3.88 -13.51 13.57
C ALA A 314 -4.12 -14.24 12.24
N THR A 315 -3.05 -14.68 11.58
CA THR A 315 -3.08 -15.38 10.29
C THR A 315 -2.92 -16.91 10.42
N PHE A 316 -2.73 -17.43 11.63
CA PHE A 316 -2.51 -18.83 11.99
C PHE A 316 -3.06 -19.12 13.39
#